data_AF-A0A954M614-F1
#
_entry.id   AF-A0A954M614-F1
#
_cell.length_a   1.000
_cell.length_b   1.000
_cell.length_c   1.000
_cell.angle_alpha   90.00
_cell.angle_beta   90.00
_cell.angle_gamma   90.00
#
_symmetry.space_group_name_H-M   'P 1'
#
loop_
_entity.id
_entity.type
_entity.pdbx_description
1 polymer ?
#
loop_
_entity_poly.entity_id
_entity_poly.type
_entity_poly.pdbx_seq_one_letter_code
_entity_poly.pdbx_strand_id
1 'polypeptide(L)'
;VEGLDIAVPIYSFAETHYLTNAQVTPAYKSLLFQLTGSVNQSPFRGFAPGEVLFLGASGSLRQPDLWELAFRFAASPNASGLTIGEITGIEKEGWDYLWVRYQETTDETAQALVQRPAAVYVERVYPRQEFSQLGIGS
;
A
#
# COMPACT_ATOMS: atom_id res chain seq x y z
N VAL A 1 -6.61 -14.89 23.84
CA VAL A 1 -6.09 -13.51 23.76
C VAL A 1 -6.77 -12.89 22.56
N GLU A 2 -7.78 -12.05 22.77
CA GLU A 2 -8.32 -11.24 21.68
C GLU A 2 -7.28 -10.17 21.38
N GLY A 3 -6.48 -10.41 20.34
CA GLY A 3 -5.70 -9.34 19.75
C GLY A 3 -6.69 -8.29 19.29
N LEU A 4 -6.61 -7.09 19.86
CA LEU A 4 -7.34 -5.94 19.33
C LEU A 4 -6.90 -5.78 17.87
N ASP A 5 -7.76 -6.16 16.92
CA ASP A 5 -7.55 -5.87 15.51
C ASP A 5 -7.61 -4.35 15.35
N ILE A 6 -6.44 -3.71 15.46
CA ILE A 6 -6.29 -2.31 15.14
C ILE A 6 -6.45 -2.23 13.63
N ALA A 7 -7.56 -1.65 13.18
CA ALA A 7 -7.78 -1.39 11.77
C ALA A 7 -6.60 -0.60 11.22
N VAL A 8 -5.92 -1.15 10.20
CA VAL A 8 -4.89 -0.42 9.46
C VAL A 8 -5.59 0.74 8.74
N PRO A 9 -5.28 2.01 9.04
CA PRO A 9 -6.00 3.13 8.47
C PRO A 9 -5.68 3.22 6.97
N ILE A 10 -6.72 3.15 6.14
CA ILE A 10 -6.62 3.32 4.69
C ILE A 10 -7.35 4.60 4.30
N TYR A 11 -6.62 5.54 3.72
CA TYR A 11 -7.18 6.74 3.11
C TYR A 11 -7.29 6.54 1.60
N SER A 12 -8.52 6.43 1.08
CA SER A 12 -8.75 6.33 -0.37
C SER A 12 -9.02 7.69 -0.98
N PHE A 13 -8.37 8.00 -2.09
CA PHE A 13 -8.58 9.25 -2.82
C PHE A 13 -8.51 9.06 -4.33
N ALA A 14 -9.07 10.04 -5.05
CA ALA A 14 -9.04 10.05 -6.51
C ALA A 14 -8.70 11.46 -7.02
N GLU A 15 -7.99 11.50 -8.15
CA GLU A 15 -7.63 12.74 -8.83
C GLU A 15 -8.07 12.69 -10.28
N THR A 16 -8.78 13.74 -10.73
CA THR A 16 -9.14 13.87 -12.14
C THR A 16 -8.16 14.80 -12.84
N HIS A 17 -7.53 14.30 -13.90
CA HIS A 17 -6.59 15.05 -14.73
C HIS A 17 -7.07 15.11 -16.16
N TYR A 18 -6.73 16.21 -16.84
CA TYR A 18 -7.05 16.43 -18.24
C TYR A 18 -5.78 16.34 -19.08
N LEU A 19 -5.75 15.40 -20.03
CA LEU A 19 -4.57 15.11 -20.85
C LEU A 19 -4.91 15.19 -22.34
N THR A 20 -3.93 15.54 -23.17
CA THR A 20 -4.08 15.58 -24.63
C THR A 20 -3.91 14.20 -25.28
N ASN A 21 -4.29 14.03 -26.55
CA ASN A 21 -4.04 12.77 -27.28
C ASN A 21 -2.54 12.48 -27.40
N ALA A 22 -1.70 13.51 -27.46
CA ALA A 22 -0.25 13.35 -27.50
C ALA A 22 0.30 12.72 -26.22
N GLN A 23 -0.39 12.91 -25.08
CA GLN A 23 -0.05 12.29 -23.80
C GLN A 23 -0.68 10.90 -23.67
N VAL A 24 -1.94 10.72 -24.08
CA VAL A 24 -2.69 9.46 -23.95
C VAL A 24 -2.41 8.50 -25.11
N THR A 25 -1.14 8.13 -25.25
CA THR A 25 -0.66 7.16 -26.26
C THR A 25 -0.95 5.71 -25.86
N PRO A 26 -0.84 4.73 -26.78
CA PRO A 26 -0.87 3.32 -26.42
C PRO A 26 0.18 2.95 -25.37
N ALA A 27 1.39 3.51 -25.46
CA ALA A 27 2.45 3.30 -24.49
C ALA A 27 2.07 3.83 -23.10
N TYR A 28 1.43 5.01 -23.03
CA TYR A 28 0.94 5.56 -21.77
C TYR A 28 -0.14 4.66 -21.14
N LYS A 29 -1.06 4.10 -21.93
CA LYS A 29 -2.05 3.14 -21.43
C LYS A 29 -1.39 1.86 -20.88
N SER A 30 -0.37 1.34 -21.56
CA SER A 30 0.43 0.21 -21.06
C SER A 30 1.19 0.54 -19.77
N LEU A 31 1.71 1.77 -19.66
CA LEU A 31 2.36 2.24 -18.44
C LEU A 31 1.38 2.30 -17.26
N LEU A 32 0.17 2.86 -17.45
CA LEU A 32 -0.87 2.86 -16.42
C LEU A 32 -1.23 1.44 -15.97
N PHE A 33 -1.31 0.50 -16.92
CA PHE A 33 -1.51 -0.91 -16.61
C PHE A 33 -0.37 -1.49 -15.76
N GLN A 34 0.88 -1.23 -16.10
CA GLN A 34 2.06 -1.74 -15.38
C GLN A 34 2.20 -1.15 -13.98
N LEU A 35 1.84 0.13 -13.80
CA LEU A 35 1.90 0.79 -12.50
C LEU A 35 0.71 0.40 -11.60
N THR A 36 -0.41 -0.08 -12.15
CA THR A 36 -1.57 -0.49 -11.35
C THR A 36 -1.18 -1.66 -10.45
N GLY A 37 -1.48 -1.56 -9.16
CA GLY A 37 -1.05 -2.54 -8.17
C GLY A 37 0.42 -2.39 -7.75
N SER A 38 1.02 -1.21 -7.95
CA SER A 38 2.32 -0.86 -7.37
C SER A 38 2.20 0.25 -6.34
N VAL A 39 3.22 0.38 -5.50
CA VAL A 39 3.31 1.37 -4.43
C VAL A 39 4.37 2.41 -4.77
N ASN A 40 4.19 3.65 -4.34
CA ASN A 40 5.11 4.74 -4.61
C ASN A 40 6.54 4.44 -4.09
N GLN A 41 7.52 4.51 -4.99
CA GLN A 41 8.93 4.37 -4.66
C GLN A 41 9.53 5.64 -4.05
N SER A 42 9.00 6.80 -4.45
CA SER A 42 9.39 8.14 -3.98
C SER A 42 8.21 8.83 -3.29
N PRO A 43 8.42 9.89 -2.49
CA PRO A 43 7.31 10.64 -1.90
C PRO A 43 6.30 11.07 -2.96
N PHE A 44 5.01 10.92 -2.66
CA PHE A 44 3.93 11.20 -3.60
C PHE A 44 2.74 11.79 -2.83
N ARG A 45 2.24 12.96 -3.25
CA ARG A 45 1.11 13.66 -2.61
C ARG A 45 1.25 13.87 -1.09
N GLY A 46 2.48 14.11 -0.63
CA GLY A 46 2.79 14.33 0.78
C GLY A 46 2.94 13.06 1.62
N PHE A 47 2.78 11.88 1.02
CA PHE A 47 3.00 10.58 1.66
C PHE A 47 4.43 10.09 1.42
N ALA A 48 4.95 9.32 2.38
CA ALA A 48 6.28 8.74 2.32
C ALA A 48 6.36 7.60 1.28
N PRO A 49 7.57 7.20 0.85
CA PRO A 49 7.76 5.98 0.05
C PRO A 49 7.13 4.76 0.72
N GLY A 50 6.43 3.92 -0.04
CA GLY A 50 5.78 2.71 0.50
C GLY A 50 4.34 2.92 0.99
N GLU A 51 3.81 4.14 0.97
CA GLU A 51 2.50 4.45 1.58
C GLU A 51 1.34 4.50 0.59
N VAL A 52 1.58 4.82 -0.69
CA VAL A 52 0.51 5.04 -1.70
C VAL A 52 0.47 3.92 -2.72
N LEU A 53 -0.63 3.15 -2.72
CA LEU A 53 -0.97 2.15 -3.72
C LEU A 53 -1.74 2.79 -4.87
N PHE A 54 -1.28 2.57 -6.11
CA PHE A 54 -2.02 2.98 -7.30
C PHE A 54 -3.05 1.91 -7.68
N LEU A 55 -4.34 2.27 -7.58
CA LEU A 55 -5.48 1.39 -7.88
C LEU A 55 -5.87 1.41 -9.37
N GLY A 56 -5.18 2.22 -10.16
CA GLY A 56 -5.39 2.35 -11.60
C GLY A 56 -6.07 3.67 -11.99
N ALA A 57 -6.20 3.85 -13.30
CA ALA A 57 -6.83 5.01 -13.91
C ALA A 57 -7.92 4.59 -14.89
N SER A 58 -8.97 5.39 -14.97
CA SER A 58 -10.11 5.17 -15.87
C SER A 58 -10.60 6.51 -16.40
N GLY A 59 -11.01 6.56 -17.66
CA GLY A 59 -11.51 7.81 -18.24
C GLY A 59 -11.87 7.69 -19.71
N SER A 60 -12.22 8.82 -20.31
CA SER A 60 -12.67 8.88 -21.70
C SER A 60 -12.29 10.20 -22.38
N LEU A 61 -12.34 10.21 -23.70
CA LEU A 61 -12.17 11.41 -24.51
C LEU A 61 -13.45 12.26 -24.42
N ARG A 62 -13.35 13.48 -23.87
CA ARG A 62 -14.50 14.39 -23.66
C ARG A 62 -14.69 15.38 -24.81
N GLN A 63 -13.59 15.85 -25.38
CA GLN A 63 -13.57 16.74 -26.54
C GLN A 63 -12.49 16.26 -27.51
N PRO A 64 -12.50 16.70 -28.78
CA PRO A 64 -11.37 16.46 -29.66
C PRO A 64 -10.07 16.88 -28.95
N ASP A 65 -9.16 15.93 -28.76
CA ASP A 65 -7.87 16.13 -28.08
C ASP A 65 -7.89 16.38 -26.57
N LEU A 66 -8.98 16.09 -25.86
CA LEU A 66 -9.03 16.24 -24.41
C LEU A 66 -9.61 15.00 -23.73
N TRP A 67 -8.74 14.27 -23.03
CA TRP A 67 -9.09 13.16 -22.16
C TRP A 67 -9.38 13.66 -20.75
N GLU A 68 -10.40 13.09 -20.12
CA GLU A 68 -10.65 13.25 -18.69
C GLU A 68 -10.39 11.89 -18.03
N LEU A 69 -9.31 11.80 -17.24
CA LEU A 69 -8.85 10.58 -16.58
C LEU A 69 -8.95 10.72 -15.06
N ALA A 70 -9.64 9.78 -14.41
CA ALA A 70 -9.68 9.64 -12.97
C ALA A 70 -8.65 8.59 -12.52
N PHE A 71 -7.68 9.01 -11.71
CA PHE A 71 -6.66 8.18 -11.07
C PHE A 71 -7.13 7.85 -9.66
N ARG A 72 -7.04 6.59 -9.24
CA ARG A 72 -7.45 6.15 -7.91
C ARG A 72 -6.25 5.66 -7.13
N PHE A 73 -6.19 6.06 -5.86
CA PHE A 73 -5.13 5.72 -4.95
C PHE A 73 -5.69 5.31 -3.59
N ALA A 74 -4.91 4.53 -2.87
CA ALA A 74 -5.10 4.32 -1.45
C ALA A 74 -3.79 4.57 -0.73
N ALA A 75 -3.84 5.28 0.40
CA ALA A 75 -2.70 5.51 1.26
C ALA A 75 -2.86 4.75 2.58
N SER A 76 -1.79 4.10 3.02
CA SER A 76 -1.68 3.47 4.34
C SER A 76 -0.33 3.88 4.94
N PRO A 77 -0.28 4.36 6.20
CA PRO A 77 0.96 4.81 6.79
C PRO A 77 1.93 3.64 6.99
N ASN A 78 3.22 3.93 6.83
CA ASN A 78 4.27 3.03 7.28
C ASN A 78 4.28 2.97 8.81
N ALA A 79 4.60 1.81 9.37
CA ALA A 79 4.67 1.60 10.81
C ALA A 79 6.06 1.10 11.20
N SER A 80 6.63 1.71 12.24
CA SER A 80 7.91 1.34 12.83
C SER A 80 7.76 1.10 14.32
N GLY A 81 8.57 0.21 14.89
CA GLY A 81 8.53 -0.05 16.34
C GLY A 81 7.27 -0.81 16.78
N LEU A 82 6.59 -1.50 15.86
CA LEU A 82 5.46 -2.35 16.21
C LEU A 82 5.91 -3.45 17.17
N THR A 83 5.01 -3.85 18.07
CA THR A 83 5.25 -4.87 19.09
C THR A 83 4.14 -5.90 19.07
N ILE A 84 4.51 -7.17 19.01
CA ILE A 84 3.60 -8.32 19.03
C ILE A 84 4.11 -9.31 20.07
N GLY A 85 3.44 -9.36 21.23
CA GLY A 85 3.96 -10.09 22.39
C GLY A 85 5.30 -9.51 22.83
N GLU A 86 6.33 -10.35 22.92
CA GLU A 86 7.70 -9.96 23.28
C GLU A 86 8.54 -9.53 22.06
N ILE A 87 8.03 -9.72 20.84
CA ILE A 87 8.72 -9.36 19.60
C ILE A 87 8.49 -7.87 19.38
N THR A 88 9.55 -7.08 19.52
CA THR A 88 9.53 -5.62 19.38
C THR A 88 10.34 -5.16 18.18
N GLY A 89 10.23 -3.87 17.82
CA GLY A 89 11.03 -3.28 16.74
C GLY A 89 10.60 -3.72 15.33
N ILE A 90 9.36 -4.18 15.17
CA ILE A 90 8.86 -4.64 13.88
C ILE A 90 8.64 -3.42 12.97
N GLU A 91 9.21 -3.48 11.76
CA GLU A 91 9.01 -2.51 10.69
C GLU A 91 8.07 -3.09 9.64
N LYS A 92 7.11 -2.29 9.19
CA LYS A 92 6.11 -2.69 8.20
C LYS A 92 5.73 -1.49 7.34
N GLU A 93 5.87 -1.60 6.02
CA GLU A 93 5.33 -0.57 5.13
C GLU A 93 3.80 -0.66 5.07
N GLY A 94 3.15 0.43 4.65
CA GLY A 94 1.68 0.53 4.65
C GLY A 94 1.00 -0.67 4.01
N TRP A 95 1.56 -1.15 2.89
CA TRP A 95 1.00 -2.23 2.07
C TRP A 95 1.73 -3.57 2.20
N ASP A 96 2.69 -3.71 3.10
CA ASP A 96 3.31 -5.00 3.38
C ASP A 96 2.31 -5.93 4.08
N TYR A 97 2.46 -7.24 3.87
CA TYR A 97 1.70 -8.26 4.57
C TYR A 97 2.47 -8.71 5.80
N LEU A 98 1.85 -8.59 6.98
CA LEU A 98 2.41 -9.05 8.24
C LEU A 98 1.62 -10.26 8.73
N TRP A 99 2.32 -11.34 9.06
CA TRP A 99 1.72 -12.51 9.68
C TRP A 99 2.56 -13.02 10.85
N VAL A 100 1.91 -13.67 11.81
CA VAL A 100 2.53 -14.12 13.07
C VAL A 100 2.42 -15.63 13.16
N ARG A 101 3.55 -16.30 13.38
CA ARG A 101 3.56 -17.72 13.72
C ARG A 101 3.47 -17.86 15.24
N TYR A 102 2.45 -18.54 15.71
CA TYR A 102 2.29 -18.84 17.14
C TYR A 102 2.86 -20.21 17.47
N GLN A 103 3.35 -20.39 18.70
CA GLN A 103 3.68 -21.68 19.28
C GLN A 103 2.98 -21.87 20.62
N GLU A 104 2.73 -23.11 20.99
CA GLU A 104 2.22 -23.45 22.32
C GLU A 104 3.36 -23.38 23.34
N THR A 105 3.10 -22.70 24.45
CA THR A 105 3.98 -22.64 25.61
C THR A 105 3.16 -22.92 26.86
N THR A 106 3.74 -23.63 27.81
CA THR A 106 3.13 -23.82 29.13
C THR A 106 3.31 -22.54 29.95
N ASP A 107 2.21 -21.95 30.39
CA ASP A 107 2.24 -20.90 31.40
C ASP A 107 2.30 -21.57 32.79
N GLU A 108 3.47 -21.55 33.42
CA GLU A 108 3.69 -22.18 34.73
C GLU A 108 2.90 -21.51 35.86
N THR A 109 2.51 -20.24 35.69
CA THR A 109 1.74 -19.48 36.68
C THR A 109 0.26 -19.81 36.60
N ALA A 110 -0.27 -19.94 35.37
CA ALA A 110 -1.68 -20.28 35.13
C ALA A 110 -1.93 -21.80 34.99
N GLN A 111 -0.87 -22.62 34.99
CA GLN A 111 -0.90 -24.05 34.69
C GLN A 111 -1.71 -24.40 33.43
N ALA A 112 -1.54 -23.61 32.37
CA ALA A 112 -2.30 -23.73 31.14
C ALA A 112 -1.39 -23.68 29.90
N LEU A 113 -1.80 -24.35 28.82
CA LEU A 113 -1.20 -24.18 27.50
C LEU A 113 -1.70 -22.87 26.90
N VAL A 114 -0.77 -21.95 26.61
CA VAL A 114 -1.06 -20.67 25.96
C VAL A 114 -0.34 -20.58 24.63
N GLN A 115 -0.97 -19.95 23.64
CA GLN A 115 -0.29 -19.62 22.39
C GLN A 115 0.46 -18.31 22.54
N ARG A 116 1.77 -18.32 22.26
CA ARG A 116 2.63 -17.13 22.24
C ARG A 116 3.18 -16.89 20.83
N PRO A 117 3.30 -15.63 20.37
CA PRO A 117 4.00 -15.30 19.15
C PRO A 117 5.43 -15.85 19.19
N ALA A 118 5.77 -16.72 18.24
CA ALA A 118 7.10 -17.30 18.11
C ALA A 118 7.95 -16.55 17.07
N ALA A 119 7.32 -16.06 16.01
CA ALA A 119 7.95 -15.25 14.97
C ALA A 119 6.93 -14.33 14.30
N VAL A 120 7.39 -13.18 13.84
CA VAL A 120 6.64 -12.24 12.99
C VAL A 120 7.35 -12.17 11.65
N TYR A 121 6.57 -12.28 10.57
CA TYR A 121 7.05 -12.20 9.21
C TYR A 121 6.40 -11.00 8.52
N VAL A 122 7.21 -10.22 7.82
CA VAL A 122 6.78 -9.08 7.03
C VAL A 122 7.21 -9.32 5.59
N GLU A 123 6.23 -9.36 4.69
CA GLU A 123 6.43 -9.66 3.28
C GLU A 123 5.93 -8.50 2.43
N ARG A 124 6.77 -8.01 1.53
CA ARG A 124 6.35 -7.03 0.53
C ARG A 124 5.55 -7.70 -0.57
N VAL A 125 4.26 -7.41 -0.61
CA VAL A 125 3.31 -8.01 -1.58
C VAL A 125 3.05 -7.14 -2.80
N TYR A 126 3.36 -5.84 -2.73
CA TYR A 126 3.27 -4.92 -3.86
C TYR A 126 4.66 -4.39 -4.27
N PRO A 127 4.98 -4.36 -5.57
CA PRO A 127 6.24 -3.80 -6.04
C PRO A 127 6.27 -2.28 -5.84
N ARG A 128 7.46 -1.72 -5.62
CA ARG A 128 7.67 -0.26 -5.65
C ARG A 128 7.93 0.20 -7.08
N GLN A 129 7.32 1.31 -7.46
CA GLN A 129 7.51 1.94 -8.78
C GLN A 129 7.50 3.47 -8.67
N GLU A 130 8.15 4.14 -9.62
CA GLU A 130 8.21 5.61 -9.66
C GLU A 130 6.91 6.21 -10.21
N PHE A 131 6.15 6.89 -9.36
CA PHE A 131 4.87 7.50 -9.72
C PHE A 131 5.00 8.82 -10.50
N SER A 132 6.22 9.38 -10.59
CA SER A 132 6.52 10.47 -11.53
C SER A 132 6.18 10.09 -12.98
N GLN A 133 6.23 8.79 -13.31
CA GLN A 133 5.86 8.23 -14.61
C GLN A 133 4.36 8.38 -14.94
N LEU A 134 3.49 8.59 -13.94
CA LEU A 134 2.06 8.83 -14.17
C LEU A 134 1.82 10.13 -14.96
N GLY A 135 2.76 11.07 -14.95
CA GLY A 135 2.66 12.32 -15.70
C GLY A 135 1.64 13.32 -15.14
N ILE A 136 1.24 13.15 -13.87
CA ILE A 136 0.24 13.99 -13.17
C ILE A 136 0.86 14.88 -12.08
N GLY A 137 2.19 15.03 -12.08
CA GLY A 137 2.97 15.66 -11.02
C GLY A 137 3.17 14.76 -9.80
N SER A 138 4.10 15.15 -8.93
CA SER A 138 4.41 14.47 -7.64
C SER A 138 3.60 15.00 -6.47
#